data_AF-A0A0M8SYB6-F1
#
_entry.id   AF-A0A0M8SYB6-F1
#
_cell.length_a   1.000
_cell.length_b   1.000
_cell.length_c   1.000
_cell.angle_alpha   90.00
_cell.angle_beta   90.00
_cell.angle_gamma   90.00
#
_symmetry.space_group_name_H-M   'P 1'
#
loop_
_entity.id
_entity.type
_entity.pdbx_description
1 polymer ?
#
loop_
_entity_poly.entity_id
_entity_poly.type
_entity_poly.pdbx_seq_one_letter_code
_entity_poly.pdbx_strand_id
1 'polypeptide(L)'
;MRRRNVNILLTGTASDSHTWNLVYLQLFLEEQGHRVRNLGPCVTDDLLTAACAADAPDLVVISSVNGHGYRDGLSAVRAVRRAGLTLPVVIGGKLGVAGRADPHARGLLLDAGCDAVFDDGDVEALRRYLSPVTAIDATAAAARAVA
;
A
#
# COMPACT_ATOMS: atom_id res chain seq x y z
N MET A 1 -12.06 -10.41 -21.48
CA MET A 1 -10.79 -10.34 -20.72
C MET A 1 -11.12 -9.86 -19.31
N ARG A 2 -11.07 -10.73 -18.29
CA ARG A 2 -11.44 -10.38 -16.90
C ARG A 2 -10.20 -9.79 -16.24
N ARG A 3 -10.24 -8.53 -15.80
CA ARG A 3 -9.22 -7.97 -14.91
C ARG A 3 -9.16 -8.83 -13.65
N ARG A 4 -7.97 -9.20 -13.17
CA ARG A 4 -7.84 -9.79 -11.82
C ARG A 4 -8.11 -8.69 -10.80
N ASN A 5 -9.12 -8.91 -9.95
CA ASN A 5 -9.37 -8.05 -8.81
C ASN A 5 -8.32 -8.38 -7.73
N VAL A 6 -7.41 -7.44 -7.48
CA VAL A 6 -6.45 -7.46 -6.36
C VAL A 6 -7.22 -7.21 -5.06
N ASN A 7 -6.96 -8.01 -4.03
CA ASN A 7 -7.45 -7.76 -2.68
C ASN A 7 -6.46 -6.85 -1.94
N ILE A 8 -6.88 -5.62 -1.66
CA ILE A 8 -6.04 -4.58 -1.06
C ILE A 8 -6.48 -4.32 0.37
N LEU A 9 -5.53 -4.33 1.29
CA LEU A 9 -5.72 -3.81 2.64
C LEU A 9 -5.25 -2.36 2.69
N LEU A 10 -6.17 -1.42 2.86
CA LEU A 10 -5.91 0.01 3.01
C LEU A 10 -5.91 0.39 4.49
N THR A 11 -4.93 1.19 4.91
CA THR A 11 -4.76 1.52 6.33
C THR A 11 -4.10 2.90 6.52
N GLY A 12 -4.48 3.61 7.58
CA GLY A 12 -3.74 4.76 8.09
C GLY A 12 -2.61 4.34 9.04
N THR A 13 -1.69 5.25 9.35
CA THR A 13 -0.64 4.99 10.35
C THR A 13 -1.11 5.21 11.79
N ALA A 14 -0.40 4.62 12.76
CA ALA A 14 -0.79 4.60 14.18
C ALA A 14 -1.09 5.97 14.80
N SER A 15 -0.34 7.02 14.46
CA SER A 15 -0.58 8.38 14.98
C SER A 15 -1.44 9.27 14.08
N ASP A 16 -1.97 8.74 12.98
CA ASP A 16 -2.67 9.53 11.96
C ASP A 16 -4.19 9.33 12.03
N SER A 17 -4.90 10.37 12.47
CA SER A 17 -6.36 10.39 12.60
C SER A 17 -7.09 10.88 11.34
N HIS A 18 -6.37 11.21 10.27
CA HIS A 18 -7.02 11.68 9.04
C HIS A 18 -7.72 10.54 8.32
N THR A 19 -8.94 10.82 7.86
CA THR A 19 -9.83 9.81 7.25
C THR A 19 -10.09 10.08 5.77
N TRP A 20 -10.05 11.34 5.33
CA TRP A 20 -10.43 11.71 3.96
C TRP A 20 -9.51 11.10 2.90
N ASN A 21 -8.20 11.05 3.16
CA ASN A 21 -7.23 10.36 2.33
C ASN A 21 -7.57 8.87 2.17
N LEU A 22 -8.07 8.22 3.23
CA LEU A 22 -8.45 6.80 3.19
C LEU A 22 -9.74 6.58 2.41
N VAL A 23 -10.76 7.44 2.61
CA VAL A 23 -12.01 7.38 1.83
C VAL A 23 -11.70 7.60 0.34
N TYR A 24 -10.89 8.60 0.02
CA TYR A 24 -10.48 8.88 -1.35
C TYR A 24 -9.72 7.70 -1.97
N LEU A 25 -8.72 7.14 -1.28
CA LEU A 25 -7.94 6.01 -1.79
C LEU A 25 -8.80 4.77 -1.98
N GLN A 26 -9.77 4.52 -1.09
CA GLN A 26 -10.70 3.41 -1.26
C GLN A 26 -11.50 3.56 -2.56
N LEU A 27 -12.14 4.70 -2.77
CA LEU A 27 -12.90 4.96 -4.00
C LEU A 27 -12.01 4.84 -5.24
N PHE A 28 -10.82 5.47 -5.21
CA PHE A 28 -9.85 5.41 -6.30
C PHE A 28 -9.44 3.98 -6.66
N LEU A 29 -9.18 3.11 -5.68
CA LEU A 29 -8.78 1.73 -5.90
C LEU A 29 -9.96 0.85 -6.35
N GLU A 30 -11.15 1.05 -5.79
CA GLU A 30 -12.38 0.33 -6.17
C GLU A 30 -12.81 0.67 -7.61
N GLU A 31 -12.72 1.94 -8.02
CA GLU A 31 -12.99 2.39 -9.40
C GLU A 31 -12.07 1.72 -10.44
N GLN A 32 -10.89 1.26 -10.03
CA GLN A 32 -9.96 0.51 -10.88
C GLN A 32 -10.30 -0.99 -10.97
N GLY A 33 -11.26 -1.45 -10.16
CA GLY A 33 -11.72 -2.84 -10.10
C GLY A 33 -11.07 -3.68 -9.00
N HIS A 34 -10.38 -3.07 -8.04
CA HIS A 34 -9.80 -3.80 -6.90
C HIS A 34 -10.84 -4.00 -5.78
N ARG A 35 -10.63 -4.99 -4.91
CA ARG A 35 -11.42 -5.16 -3.68
C ARG A 35 -10.63 -4.53 -2.55
N VAL A 36 -11.23 -3.58 -1.82
CA VAL A 36 -10.54 -2.86 -0.76
C VAL A 36 -11.16 -3.20 0.59
N ARG A 37 -10.34 -3.65 1.53
CA ARG A 37 -10.67 -3.63 2.96
C ARG A 37 -9.95 -2.46 3.58
N ASN A 38 -10.70 -1.48 4.07
CA ASN A 38 -10.15 -0.29 4.70
C ASN A 38 -10.20 -0.44 6.23
N LEU A 39 -9.04 -0.48 6.88
CA LEU A 39 -8.92 -0.56 8.35
C LEU A 39 -9.17 0.79 9.04
N GLY A 40 -9.20 1.90 8.29
CA GLY A 40 -9.38 3.23 8.84
C GLY A 40 -8.08 3.86 9.37
N PRO A 41 -8.21 4.97 10.10
CA PRO A 41 -7.07 5.71 10.67
C PRO A 41 -6.55 5.05 11.96
N CYS A 42 -5.43 5.57 12.48
CA CYS A 42 -4.87 5.18 13.78
C CYS A 42 -4.63 3.67 13.94
N VAL A 43 -4.26 2.96 12.87
CA VAL A 43 -4.06 1.51 12.91
C VAL A 43 -2.71 1.19 13.56
N THR A 44 -2.74 0.34 14.59
CA THR A 44 -1.54 -0.14 15.26
C THR A 44 -0.85 -1.23 14.46
N ASP A 45 0.46 -1.41 14.70
CA ASP A 45 1.25 -2.49 14.12
C ASP A 45 0.62 -3.88 14.35
N ASP A 46 0.09 -4.13 15.56
CA ASP A 46 -0.56 -5.39 15.91
C ASP A 46 -1.88 -5.60 15.14
N LEU A 47 -2.69 -4.55 14.98
CA LEU A 47 -3.92 -4.63 14.20
C LEU A 47 -3.63 -4.85 12.71
N LEU A 48 -2.62 -4.16 12.18
CA LEU A 48 -2.19 -4.32 10.79
C LEU A 48 -1.73 -5.77 10.53
N THR A 49 -0.84 -6.30 11.36
CA THR A 49 -0.31 -7.66 11.18
C THR A 49 -1.39 -8.72 11.35
N ALA A 50 -2.28 -8.56 12.32
CA ALA A 50 -3.42 -9.46 12.52
C ALA A 50 -4.37 -9.46 11.31
N ALA A 51 -4.69 -8.29 10.74
CA ALA A 51 -5.51 -8.18 9.55
C ALA A 51 -4.84 -8.81 8.32
N CYS A 52 -3.54 -8.59 8.14
CA CYS A 52 -2.79 -9.22 7.04
C CYS A 52 -2.80 -10.74 7.14
N ALA A 53 -2.61 -11.29 8.35
CA ALA A 53 -2.62 -12.73 8.57
C ALA A 53 -4.03 -13.35 8.37
N ALA A 54 -5.09 -12.63 8.79
CA ALA A 54 -6.46 -13.11 8.66
C ALA A 54 -6.97 -13.10 7.22
N ASP A 55 -6.63 -12.05 6.46
CA ASP A 55 -7.21 -11.82 5.13
C ASP A 55 -6.31 -12.27 3.97
N ALA A 56 -5.01 -12.45 4.23
CA ALA A 56 -3.99 -12.70 3.22
C ALA A 56 -4.14 -11.78 1.98
N PRO A 57 -4.09 -10.45 2.15
CA PRO A 57 -4.29 -9.53 1.04
C PRO A 57 -3.12 -9.63 0.04
N ASP A 58 -3.40 -9.31 -1.22
CA ASP A 58 -2.39 -9.29 -2.28
C ASP A 58 -1.47 -8.05 -2.17
N LEU A 59 -1.92 -7.00 -1.48
CA LEU A 59 -1.22 -5.74 -1.29
C LEU A 59 -1.70 -5.01 -0.03
N VAL A 60 -0.75 -4.41 0.70
CA VAL A 60 -1.04 -3.40 1.73
C VAL A 60 -0.72 -2.00 1.19
N VAL A 61 -1.67 -1.08 1.31
CA VAL A 61 -1.49 0.35 1.02
C VAL A 61 -1.60 1.13 2.33
N ILE A 62 -0.49 1.74 2.75
CA ILE A 62 -0.43 2.58 3.94
C ILE A 62 -0.54 4.05 3.51
N SER A 63 -1.47 4.79 4.10
CA SER A 63 -1.61 6.23 3.86
C SER A 63 -1.26 7.01 5.12
N SER A 64 -0.46 8.06 4.96
CA SER A 64 -0.19 9.01 6.03
C SER A 64 -0.11 10.42 5.49
N VAL A 65 -0.77 11.35 6.17
CA VAL A 65 -0.82 12.78 5.83
C VAL A 65 -0.52 13.71 7.02
N ASN A 66 -0.35 13.16 8.23
CA ASN A 66 -0.01 13.94 9.42
C ASN A 66 1.47 14.37 9.50
N GLY A 67 2.33 13.94 8.56
CA GLY A 67 3.76 14.24 8.55
C GLY A 67 4.63 13.31 9.40
N HIS A 68 4.07 12.24 9.98
CA HIS A 68 4.81 11.19 10.70
C HIS A 68 4.95 9.89 9.89
N GLY A 69 4.53 9.90 8.61
CA GLY A 69 4.48 8.71 7.76
C GLY A 69 5.81 7.96 7.64
N TYR A 70 6.96 8.65 7.61
CA TYR A 70 8.26 7.96 7.63
C TYR A 70 8.48 7.18 8.93
N ARG A 71 8.16 7.76 10.09
CA ARG A 71 8.35 7.14 11.40
C ARG A 71 7.38 5.98 11.60
N ASP A 72 6.09 6.26 11.44
CA ASP A 72 5.04 5.27 11.73
C ASP A 72 5.00 4.18 10.64
N GLY A 73 5.21 4.56 9.38
CA GLY A 73 5.33 3.61 8.27
C GLY A 73 6.50 2.65 8.44
N LEU A 74 7.65 3.13 8.93
CA LEU A 74 8.80 2.28 9.21
C LEU A 74 8.50 1.26 10.31
N SER A 75 7.76 1.67 11.35
CA SER A 75 7.30 0.74 12.40
C SER A 75 6.38 -0.33 11.81
N ALA A 76 5.36 0.10 11.05
CA ALA A 76 4.36 -0.77 10.43
C ALA A 76 5.00 -1.80 9.48
N VAL A 77 5.88 -1.36 8.57
CA VAL A 77 6.58 -2.24 7.63
C VAL A 77 7.44 -3.26 8.38
N ARG A 78 8.20 -2.83 9.39
CA ARG A 78 9.00 -3.74 10.23
C ARG A 78 8.13 -4.74 10.99
N ALA A 79 6.95 -4.34 11.46
CA ALA A 79 6.01 -5.24 12.12
C ALA A 79 5.51 -6.33 11.16
N VAL A 80 5.11 -5.95 9.94
CA VAL A 80 4.71 -6.89 8.89
C VAL A 80 5.82 -7.90 8.58
N ARG A 81 7.06 -7.44 8.39
CA ARG A 81 8.20 -8.34 8.11
C ARG A 81 8.56 -9.23 9.32
N ARG A 82 8.51 -8.71 10.54
CA ARG A 82 8.71 -9.52 11.77
C ARG A 82 7.65 -10.60 11.96
N ALA A 83 6.44 -10.37 11.48
CA ALA A 83 5.37 -11.38 11.47
C ALA A 83 5.56 -12.47 10.39
N GLY A 84 6.65 -12.42 9.62
CA GLY A 84 6.94 -13.40 8.55
C GLY A 84 6.15 -13.17 7.27
N LEU A 85 5.48 -12.03 7.13
CA LEU A 85 4.60 -11.73 6.01
C LEU A 85 5.39 -11.10 4.85
N THR A 86 5.31 -11.70 3.66
CA THR A 86 6.08 -11.31 2.46
C THR A 86 5.25 -10.60 1.39
N LEU A 87 3.98 -10.31 1.67
CA LEU A 87 3.12 -9.55 0.77
C LEU A 87 3.69 -8.15 0.49
N PRO A 88 3.42 -7.60 -0.71
CA PRO A 88 3.80 -6.23 -1.04
C PRO A 88 3.19 -5.21 -0.08
N VAL A 89 4.00 -4.23 0.33
CA VAL A 89 3.59 -3.09 1.16
C VAL A 89 4.06 -1.81 0.50
N VAL A 90 3.13 -0.91 0.22
CA VAL A 90 3.42 0.44 -0.29
C VAL A 90 2.92 1.50 0.66
N ILE A 91 3.58 2.65 0.69
CA ILE A 91 3.19 3.79 1.53
C ILE A 91 3.18 5.08 0.73
N GLY A 92 2.23 5.97 1.03
CA GLY A 92 2.19 7.29 0.39
C GLY A 92 1.40 8.35 1.14
N GLY A 93 1.49 9.57 0.61
CA GLY A 93 0.87 10.77 1.17
C GLY A 93 1.91 11.81 1.60
N LYS A 94 1.62 12.57 2.66
CA LYS A 94 2.53 13.56 3.23
C LYS A 94 3.30 12.94 4.40
N LEU A 95 4.41 12.29 4.07
CA LEU A 95 5.15 11.42 5.01
C LEU A 95 6.04 12.17 6.01
N GLY A 96 6.36 13.44 5.74
CA GLY A 96 7.20 14.28 6.58
C GLY A 96 6.60 15.67 6.82
N VAL A 97 7.03 16.32 7.90
CA VAL A 97 6.60 17.69 8.24
C VAL A 97 7.23 18.78 7.37
N ALA A 98 8.37 18.47 6.73
CA ALA A 98 9.14 19.42 5.92
C ALA A 98 8.49 19.77 4.56
N GLY A 99 7.39 19.10 4.18
CA GLY A 99 6.68 19.33 2.91
C GLY A 99 7.50 18.97 1.67
N ARG A 100 8.49 18.09 1.82
CA ARG A 100 9.30 17.51 0.74
C ARG A 100 9.70 16.10 1.12
N ALA A 101 10.03 15.29 0.11
CA ALA A 101 10.60 13.98 0.33
C ALA A 101 11.93 14.05 1.11
N ASP A 102 12.14 13.09 2.01
CA ASP A 102 13.39 12.85 2.70
C ASP A 102 14.03 11.57 2.11
N PRO A 103 15.07 11.70 1.27
CA PRO A 103 15.69 10.54 0.63
C PRO A 103 16.25 9.50 1.59
N HIS A 104 16.74 9.93 2.76
CA HIS A 104 17.28 9.02 3.77
C HIS A 104 16.15 8.24 4.45
N ALA A 105 15.10 8.94 4.90
CA ALA A 105 13.95 8.29 5.52
C ALA A 105 13.20 7.37 4.53
N ARG A 106 13.13 7.76 3.27
CA ARG A 106 12.65 6.92 2.17
C ARG A 106 13.49 5.65 2.01
N GLY A 107 14.82 5.78 2.03
CA GLY A 107 15.74 4.64 1.98
C GLY A 107 15.49 3.64 3.12
N LEU A 108 15.31 4.13 4.34
CA LEU A 108 15.01 3.28 5.49
C LEU A 108 13.72 2.47 5.34
N LEU A 109 12.68 3.04 4.70
CA LEU A 109 11.44 2.31 4.42
C LEU A 109 11.68 1.18 3.41
N LEU A 110 12.39 1.46 2.32
CA LEU A 110 12.71 0.48 1.29
C LEU A 110 13.58 -0.65 1.87
N ASP A 111 14.62 -0.32 2.63
CA ASP A 111 15.50 -1.28 3.30
C ASP A 111 14.76 -2.14 4.33
N ALA A 112 13.73 -1.59 4.98
CA ALA A 112 12.86 -2.34 5.88
C ALA A 112 11.92 -3.32 5.16
N GLY A 113 11.86 -3.27 3.83
CA GLY A 113 11.04 -4.13 2.99
C GLY A 113 9.75 -3.49 2.50
N CYS A 114 9.66 -2.16 2.43
CA CYS A 114 8.59 -1.48 1.70
C CYS A 114 8.88 -1.55 0.19
N ASP A 115 7.89 -1.95 -0.61
CA ASP A 115 8.06 -2.18 -2.05
C ASP A 115 8.04 -0.87 -2.85
N ALA A 116 7.27 0.12 -2.41
CA ALA A 116 7.24 1.44 -3.01
C ALA A 116 6.82 2.53 -2.02
N VAL A 117 7.43 3.70 -2.17
CA VAL A 117 7.10 4.91 -1.42
C VAL A 117 6.62 5.97 -2.42
N PHE A 118 5.45 6.54 -2.17
CA PHE A 118 4.79 7.58 -2.98
C PHE A 118 4.68 8.87 -2.17
N ASP A 119 5.80 9.61 -2.13
CA ASP A 119 5.86 10.92 -1.49
C ASP A 119 4.89 11.92 -2.17
N ASP A 120 4.50 12.94 -1.41
CA ASP A 120 3.61 14.02 -1.85
C ASP A 120 2.26 13.57 -2.44
N GLY A 121 1.82 12.35 -2.09
CA GLY A 121 0.53 11.81 -2.51
C GLY A 121 0.43 11.55 -4.02
N ASP A 122 1.50 11.08 -4.67
CA ASP A 122 1.49 10.71 -6.10
C ASP A 122 0.61 9.47 -6.38
N VAL A 123 -0.70 9.72 -6.51
CA VAL A 123 -1.72 8.69 -6.77
C VAL A 123 -1.57 8.06 -8.17
N GLU A 124 -0.99 8.80 -9.13
CA GLU A 124 -0.74 8.29 -10.48
C GLU A 124 0.48 7.35 -10.52
N ALA A 125 1.47 7.54 -9.65
CA ALA A 125 2.49 6.53 -9.41
C ALA A 125 1.90 5.25 -8.81
N LEU A 126 0.95 5.36 -7.87
CA LEU A 126 0.22 4.20 -7.34
C LEU A 126 -0.57 3.49 -8.45
N ARG A 127 -1.27 4.23 -9.33
CA ARG A 127 -1.96 3.67 -10.50
C ARG A 127 -1.01 2.87 -11.40
N ARG A 128 0.15 3.45 -11.71
CA ARG A 128 1.18 2.81 -12.53
C ARG A 128 1.75 1.56 -11.85
N TYR A 129 1.94 1.60 -10.53
CA TYR A 129 2.38 0.44 -9.75
C TYR A 129 1.38 -0.72 -9.80
N LEU A 130 0.08 -0.43 -9.84
CA LEU A 130 -1.00 -1.43 -9.91
C LEU A 130 -1.24 -1.98 -11.33
N SER A 131 -0.77 -1.27 -12.36
CA SER A 131 -1.01 -1.65 -13.76
C SER A 131 -0.41 -3.02 -14.16
N PRO A 132 0.83 -3.40 -13.77
CA PRO A 132 1.40 -4.72 -14.05
C PRO A 132 0.66 -5.89 -13.38
N VAL A 133 0.04 -5.66 -12.22
CA VAL A 133 -0.73 -6.68 -11.48
C VAL A 133 -1.98 -7.11 -12.28
N THR A 134 -2.37 -6.31 -13.28
CA THR A 134 -3.43 -6.65 -14.26
C THR A 134 -2.91 -7.22 -15.58
N ALA A 135 -1.60 -7.17 -15.85
CA ALA A 135 -0.99 -7.46 -17.15
C ALA A 135 -0.32 -8.85 -17.28
N ILE A 136 0.01 -9.52 -16.16
CA ILE A 136 0.69 -10.85 -16.16
C ILE A 136 -0.12 -11.93 -16.92
N ASP A 137 -1.43 -11.76 -17.08
CA ASP A 137 -2.28 -12.69 -17.84
C ASP A 137 -2.25 -12.46 -19.36
N ALA A 138 -1.83 -11.29 -19.87
CA ALA A 138 -1.82 -11.03 -21.32
C ALA A 138 -0.80 -11.92 -22.06
N THR A 139 0.37 -12.13 -21.46
CA THR A 139 1.44 -12.98 -21.99
C THR A 139 1.12 -14.47 -21.83
N ALA A 140 0.51 -14.87 -20.70
CA ALA A 140 0.13 -16.27 -20.46
C ALA A 140 -1.07 -16.73 -21.31
N ALA A 141 -2.03 -15.84 -21.60
CA ALA A 141 -3.15 -16.12 -22.49
C ALA A 141 -2.72 -16.21 -23.97
N ALA A 142 -1.79 -15.35 -24.41
CA ALA A 142 -1.22 -15.43 -25.76
C ALA A 142 -0.46 -16.75 -26.00
N ALA A 143 0.28 -17.24 -25.01
CA ALA A 143 1.00 -18.52 -25.09
C ALA A 143 0.05 -19.74 -25.20
N ARG A 144 -1.17 -19.65 -24.66
CA ARG A 144 -2.18 -20.72 -24.75
C ARG A 144 -3.04 -20.67 -26.01
N ALA A 145 -3.08 -19.53 -26.72
CA ALA A 145 -3.80 -19.38 -27.98
C ALA A 145 -2.98 -19.81 -29.20
N VAL A 146 -1.67 -20.05 -29.01
CA VAL A 146 -0.71 -20.46 -30.05
C VAL A 146 -0.32 -21.95 -29.89
N ALA A 147 -0.94 -22.67 -28.95
CA ALA A 147 -0.78 -24.11 -28.71
C ALA A 147 -2.11 -24.83 -28.93
#